data_AF-A0A7L4G3B1-F1
#
_entry.id   AF-A0A7L4G3B1-F1
#
_cell.length_a   1.000
_cell.length_b   1.000
_cell.length_c   1.000
_cell.angle_alpha   90.00
_cell.angle_beta   90.00
_cell.angle_gamma   90.00
#
_symmetry.space_group_name_H-M   'P 1'
#
loop_
_entity.id
_entity.type
_entity.pdbx_description
1 polymer ?
#
loop_
_entity_poly.entity_id
_entity_poly.type
_entity_poly.pdbx_seq_one_letter_code
_entity_poly.pdbx_strand_id
1 'polypeptide(L)'
;SIAAVLSKITTTNIATLIVGLTCIVLLLIGKEINLRFKKKLPVPIPMEIIVVIIGTGVSAGMNLSESYSVDVVGNIPKGLRAPAVPEMQLIPAVFVDAIAIAIVGFSMAVSMAKIFALKHGYTIDGNQELIALGICNSVGSFFQSFPVTCSMSRSLVQESTGGKTQIAGALSSIMVLLVIVAIGYLFEPLPQ
;
A
#
# COMPACT_ATOMS: atom_id res chain seq x y z
N SER A 1 8.36 -2.40 21.32
CA SER A 1 9.75 -2.46 21.85
C SER A 1 10.45 -3.72 21.39
N ILE A 2 11.74 -3.62 21.02
CA ILE A 2 12.58 -4.76 20.58
C ILE A 2 12.61 -5.89 21.64
N ALA A 3 12.63 -5.54 22.92
CA ALA A 3 12.55 -6.49 24.02
C ALA A 3 11.29 -7.37 23.99
N ALA A 4 10.15 -6.80 23.59
CA ALA A 4 8.90 -7.55 23.47
C ALA A 4 8.92 -8.54 22.30
N VAL A 5 9.63 -8.21 21.21
CA VAL A 5 9.84 -9.11 20.07
C VAL A 5 10.76 -10.25 20.47
N LEU A 6 11.90 -9.94 21.10
CA LEU A 6 12.87 -10.93 21.57
C LEU A 6 12.25 -11.91 22.59
N SER A 7 11.39 -11.41 23.48
CA SER A 7 10.68 -12.23 24.46
C SER A 7 9.66 -13.20 23.85
N LYS A 8 9.20 -12.95 22.61
CA LYS A 8 8.19 -13.77 21.91
C LYS A 8 8.77 -14.65 20.81
N ILE A 9 10.09 -14.71 20.65
CA ILE A 9 10.74 -15.56 19.64
C ILE A 9 10.32 -17.03 19.77
N THR A 10 10.25 -17.56 20.99
CA THR A 10 9.91 -18.97 21.22
C THR A 10 8.44 -19.31 20.91
N THR A 11 7.56 -18.31 20.85
CA THR A 11 6.13 -18.49 20.51
C THR A 11 5.84 -18.32 19.02
N THR A 12 6.87 -18.25 18.17
CA THR A 12 6.72 -18.02 16.73
C THR A 12 6.13 -19.24 16.03
N ASN A 13 5.16 -19.00 15.15
CA ASN A 13 4.65 -20.03 14.24
C ASN A 13 5.66 -20.30 13.12
N ILE A 14 6.18 -21.54 13.07
CA ILE A 14 7.19 -21.96 12.08
C ILE A 14 6.60 -21.92 10.65
N ALA A 15 5.32 -22.24 10.47
CA ALA A 15 4.68 -22.20 9.16
C ALA A 15 4.61 -20.76 8.61
N THR A 16 4.19 -19.80 9.44
CA THR A 16 4.18 -18.37 9.09
C THR A 16 5.58 -17.88 8.74
N LEU A 17 6.60 -18.30 9.50
CA LEU A 17 7.99 -17.96 9.22
C LEU A 17 8.45 -18.47 7.85
N ILE A 18 8.16 -19.73 7.52
CA ILE A 18 8.51 -20.32 6.22
C ILE A 18 7.81 -19.58 5.09
N VAL A 19 6.50 -19.35 5.21
CA VAL A 19 5.72 -18.60 4.21
C VAL A 19 6.30 -17.20 3.99
N GLY A 20 6.57 -16.47 5.08
CA GLY A 20 7.17 -15.14 5.01
C GLY A 20 8.55 -15.14 4.34
N LEU A 21 9.43 -16.08 4.71
CA LEU A 21 10.75 -16.24 4.09
C LEU A 21 10.64 -16.57 2.61
N THR A 22 9.74 -17.48 2.23
CA THR A 22 9.49 -17.82 0.82
C THR A 22 8.98 -16.62 0.04
N CYS A 23 8.04 -15.84 0.58
CA CYS A 23 7.54 -14.60 -0.04
C CYS A 23 8.67 -13.58 -0.25
N ILE A 24 9.53 -13.37 0.75
CA ILE A 24 10.69 -12.47 0.62
C ILE A 24 11.62 -12.93 -0.51
N VAL A 25 11.97 -14.21 -0.54
CA VAL A 25 12.84 -14.77 -1.57
C VAL A 25 12.23 -14.60 -2.97
N LEU A 26 10.94 -14.89 -3.13
CA LEU A 26 10.22 -14.71 -4.40
C LEU A 26 10.20 -13.25 -4.87
N LEU A 27 9.95 -12.31 -3.96
CA LEU A 27 9.96 -10.87 -4.29
C LEU A 27 11.35 -10.39 -4.68
N LEU A 28 12.40 -10.85 -4.00
CA LEU A 28 13.79 -10.51 -4.35
C LEU A 28 14.19 -11.09 -5.70
N ILE A 29 13.85 -12.35 -5.98
CA ILE A 29 14.07 -12.98 -7.29
C ILE A 29 13.32 -12.20 -8.37
N GLY A 30 12.05 -11.87 -8.13
CA GLY A 30 11.23 -11.09 -9.05
C GLY A 30 11.82 -9.71 -9.38
N LYS A 31 12.36 -9.02 -8.36
CA LYS A 31 13.07 -7.76 -8.53
C LYS A 31 14.33 -7.92 -9.38
N GLU A 32 15.13 -8.96 -9.14
CA GLU A 32 16.34 -9.23 -9.90
C GLU A 32 16.05 -9.58 -11.36
N ILE A 33 14.99 -10.36 -11.62
CA ILE A 33 14.51 -10.66 -12.97
C ILE A 33 14.11 -9.36 -13.68
N ASN A 34 13.30 -8.51 -13.02
CA ASN A 34 12.89 -7.22 -13.57
C ASN A 34 14.10 -6.33 -13.91
N LEU A 35 15.13 -6.30 -13.08
CA LEU A 35 16.37 -5.56 -13.34
C LEU A 35 17.15 -6.13 -14.52
N ARG A 36 17.32 -7.46 -14.57
CA ARG A 36 18.12 -8.14 -15.58
C ARG A 36 17.48 -8.10 -16.96
N PHE A 37 16.15 -8.18 -17.03
CA PHE A 37 15.38 -8.15 -18.27
C PHE A 37 14.78 -6.78 -18.58
N LYS A 38 15.15 -5.72 -17.85
CA LYS A 38 14.68 -4.34 -18.07
C LYS A 38 14.79 -3.87 -19.53
N LYS A 39 15.80 -4.34 -20.27
CA LYS A 39 16.01 -3.99 -21.69
C LYS A 39 15.09 -4.74 -22.66
N LYS A 40 14.55 -5.90 -22.25
CA LYS A 40 13.71 -6.77 -23.09
C LYS A 40 12.23 -6.67 -22.74
N LEU A 41 11.90 -6.26 -21.52
CA LEU A 41 10.52 -6.14 -21.04
C LEU A 41 10.00 -4.72 -21.28
N PRO A 42 8.86 -4.55 -21.98
CA PRO A 42 8.27 -3.23 -22.22
C PRO A 42 7.66 -2.63 -20.93
N VAL A 43 7.31 -3.45 -19.95
CA VAL A 43 6.74 -3.05 -18.66
C VAL A 43 7.31 -3.91 -17.52
N PRO A 44 7.48 -3.35 -16.31
CA PRO A 44 7.92 -4.12 -15.15
C PRO A 44 6.87 -5.18 -14.78
N ILE A 45 7.33 -6.38 -14.43
CA ILE A 45 6.47 -7.49 -14.03
C ILE A 45 5.91 -7.19 -12.63
N PRO A 46 4.58 -7.25 -12.41
CA PRO A 46 3.93 -6.98 -11.12
C PRO A 46 4.08 -8.19 -10.18
N MET A 47 5.29 -8.39 -9.66
CA MET A 47 5.65 -9.54 -8.82
C MET A 47 4.87 -9.59 -7.51
N GLU A 48 4.52 -8.43 -6.95
CA GLU A 48 3.73 -8.32 -5.73
C GLU A 48 2.37 -8.98 -5.88
N ILE A 49 1.67 -8.72 -6.99
CA ILE A 49 0.36 -9.32 -7.28
C ILE A 49 0.49 -10.82 -7.50
N ILE A 50 1.53 -11.26 -8.21
CA ILE A 50 1.77 -12.70 -8.45
C ILE A 50 1.98 -13.45 -7.13
N VAL A 51 2.81 -12.90 -6.24
CA VAL A 51 3.07 -13.51 -4.92
C VAL A 51 1.80 -13.55 -4.08
N VAL A 52 0.98 -12.49 -4.10
CA VAL A 52 -0.32 -12.48 -3.41
C VAL A 52 -1.26 -13.55 -3.95
N ILE A 53 -1.38 -13.69 -5.29
CA ILE A 53 -2.24 -14.72 -5.90
C ILE A 53 -1.78 -16.13 -5.54
N ILE A 54 -0.47 -16.41 -5.66
CA ILE A 54 0.10 -17.72 -5.32
C ILE A 54 -0.07 -17.99 -3.82
N GLY A 55 0.26 -17.03 -2.96
CA GLY A 55 0.14 -17.16 -1.51
C GLY A 55 -1.29 -17.42 -1.06
N THR A 56 -2.24 -16.69 -1.64
CA THR A 56 -3.68 -16.90 -1.43
C THR A 56 -4.11 -18.31 -1.88
N GLY A 57 -3.71 -18.73 -3.08
CA GLY A 57 -4.07 -20.05 -3.63
C GLY A 57 -3.47 -21.21 -2.84
N VAL A 58 -2.21 -21.10 -2.42
CA VAL A 58 -1.55 -22.10 -1.56
C VAL A 58 -2.21 -22.13 -0.18
N SER A 59 -2.48 -20.97 0.42
CA SER A 59 -3.13 -20.88 1.73
C SER A 59 -4.52 -21.50 1.73
N ALA A 60 -5.31 -21.23 0.69
CA ALA A 60 -6.64 -21.82 0.49
C ALA A 60 -6.58 -23.32 0.17
N GLY A 61 -5.65 -23.76 -0.67
CA GLY A 61 -5.52 -25.17 -1.07
C GLY A 61 -5.00 -26.09 0.04
N MET A 62 -4.14 -25.57 0.91
CA MET A 62 -3.55 -26.33 2.02
C MET A 62 -4.21 -26.03 3.39
N ASN A 63 -5.27 -25.21 3.42
CA ASN A 63 -5.95 -24.75 4.65
C ASN A 63 -4.96 -24.34 5.75
N LEU A 64 -4.05 -23.41 5.42
CA LEU A 64 -2.95 -23.00 6.31
C LEU A 64 -3.45 -22.45 7.66
N SER A 65 -4.59 -21.77 7.65
CA SER A 65 -5.17 -21.20 8.86
C SER A 65 -5.61 -22.30 9.85
N GLU A 66 -6.35 -23.30 9.38
CA GLU A 66 -6.89 -24.37 10.23
C GLU A 66 -5.82 -25.43 10.59
N SER A 67 -5.00 -25.82 9.62
CA SER A 67 -4.03 -26.91 9.79
C SER A 67 -2.76 -26.48 10.51
N TYR A 68 -2.34 -25.23 10.33
CA TYR A 68 -1.07 -24.72 10.84
C TYR A 68 -1.21 -23.48 11.72
N SER A 69 -2.44 -23.03 12.05
CA SER A 69 -2.68 -21.85 12.88
C SER A 69 -1.98 -20.59 12.34
N VAL A 70 -1.89 -20.47 11.01
CA VAL A 70 -1.35 -19.27 10.35
C VAL A 70 -2.42 -18.19 10.36
N ASP A 71 -2.05 -16.99 10.81
CA ASP A 71 -2.97 -15.85 10.80
C ASP A 71 -3.19 -15.38 9.36
N VAL A 72 -4.46 -15.18 9.01
CA VAL A 72 -4.89 -14.79 7.66
C VAL A 72 -5.66 -13.47 7.75
N VAL A 73 -5.84 -12.78 6.62
CA VAL A 73 -6.59 -11.51 6.58
C VAL A 73 -8.00 -11.67 7.16
N GLY A 74 -8.64 -12.82 6.91
CA GLY A 74 -9.96 -13.12 7.44
C GLY A 74 -11.06 -12.32 6.72
N ASN A 75 -12.20 -12.15 7.37
CA ASN A 75 -13.40 -11.61 6.74
C ASN A 75 -13.21 -10.15 6.29
N ILE A 76 -13.31 -9.91 4.98
CA ILE A 76 -13.24 -8.57 4.39
C ILE A 76 -14.68 -8.10 4.15
N PRO A 77 -15.14 -7.02 4.81
CA PRO A 77 -16.51 -6.53 4.64
C PRO A 77 -16.75 -6.17 3.17
N LYS A 78 -17.82 -6.73 2.60
CA LYS A 78 -18.19 -6.48 1.20
C LYS A 78 -18.75 -5.08 1.03
N GLY A 79 -18.34 -4.42 -0.05
CA GLY A 79 -18.82 -3.10 -0.42
C GLY A 79 -18.11 -1.95 0.29
N LEU A 80 -18.55 -0.73 -0.01
CA LEU A 80 -18.01 0.48 0.61
C LEU A 80 -18.75 0.75 1.92
N ARG A 81 -18.01 1.18 2.95
CA ARG A 81 -18.62 1.74 4.15
C ARG A 81 -19.29 3.07 3.82
N ALA A 82 -20.45 3.30 4.43
CA ALA A 82 -21.16 4.57 4.27
C ALA A 82 -20.30 5.73 4.79
N PRO A 83 -20.36 6.92 4.15
CA PRO A 83 -19.69 8.09 4.66
C PRO A 83 -20.15 8.41 6.09
N ALA A 84 -19.19 8.71 6.96
CA ALA A 84 -19.41 9.04 8.37
C ALA A 84 -18.69 10.34 8.72
N VAL A 85 -19.30 11.16 9.58
CA VAL A 85 -18.67 12.39 10.06
C VAL A 85 -17.58 12.03 11.07
N PRO A 86 -16.35 12.59 10.97
CA PRO A 86 -15.31 12.37 11.95
C PRO A 86 -15.75 12.78 13.36
N GLU A 87 -15.40 11.96 14.35
CA GLU A 87 -15.73 12.22 15.75
C GLU A 87 -14.92 13.41 16.30
N MET A 88 -15.56 14.58 16.33
CA MET A 88 -14.92 15.84 16.75
C MET A 88 -14.40 15.81 18.19
N GLN A 89 -14.91 14.90 19.04
CA GLN A 89 -14.50 14.74 20.43
C GLN A 89 -13.08 14.17 20.56
N LEU A 90 -12.59 13.43 19.55
CA LEU A 90 -11.25 12.84 19.54
C LEU A 90 -10.17 13.83 19.10
N ILE A 91 -10.54 14.95 18.46
CA ILE A 91 -9.59 15.93 17.92
C ILE A 91 -8.57 16.39 18.96
N PRO A 92 -8.95 16.80 20.18
CA PRO A 92 -7.97 17.26 21.17
C PRO A 92 -6.96 16.17 21.58
N ALA A 93 -7.37 14.89 21.53
CA ALA A 93 -6.50 13.77 21.90
C ALA A 93 -5.48 13.43 20.80
N VAL A 94 -5.84 13.63 19.53
CA VAL A 94 -4.97 13.27 18.38
C VAL A 94 -4.34 14.48 17.69
N PHE A 95 -4.61 15.71 18.16
CA PHE A 95 -4.22 16.94 17.48
C PHE A 95 -2.71 17.04 17.24
N VAL A 96 -1.91 16.73 18.27
CA VAL A 96 -0.44 16.81 18.19
C VAL A 96 0.11 15.77 17.21
N ASP A 97 -0.41 14.54 17.26
CA ASP A 97 0.00 13.47 16.34
C ASP A 97 -0.42 13.79 14.90
N ALA A 98 -1.60 14.38 14.71
CA ALA A 98 -2.10 14.80 13.40
C ALA A 98 -1.21 15.88 12.76
N ILE A 99 -0.71 16.84 13.54
CA ILE A 99 0.26 17.84 13.06
C ILE A 99 1.55 17.16 12.61
N ALA A 100 2.07 16.23 13.40
CA ALA A 100 3.29 15.50 13.05
C ALA A 100 3.11 14.71 11.73
N ILE A 101 1.99 14.01 11.58
CA ILE A 101 1.64 13.27 10.36
C ILE A 101 1.48 14.22 9.17
N ALA A 102 0.83 15.37 9.35
CA ALA A 102 0.64 16.34 8.29
C ALA A 102 1.97 16.92 7.79
N ILE A 103 2.89 17.28 8.70
CA ILE A 103 4.22 17.82 8.35
C ILE A 103 5.03 16.76 7.59
N VAL A 104 5.09 15.53 8.11
CA VAL A 104 5.85 14.44 7.47
C VAL A 104 5.23 14.09 6.11
N GLY A 105 3.90 13.96 6.05
CA GLY A 105 3.16 13.65 4.83
C GLY A 105 3.36 14.71 3.74
N PHE A 106 3.24 15.99 4.08
CA PHE A 106 3.48 17.09 3.15
C PHE A 106 4.95 17.17 2.71
N SER A 107 5.89 17.02 3.64
CA SER A 107 7.33 17.04 3.34
C SER A 107 7.73 15.94 2.35
N MET A 108 7.20 14.73 2.52
CA MET A 108 7.43 13.64 1.55
C MET A 108 6.80 13.96 0.19
N ALA A 109 5.57 14.45 0.16
CA ALA A 109 4.85 14.79 -1.08
C ALA A 109 5.59 15.87 -1.89
N VAL A 110 5.95 16.99 -1.26
CA VAL A 110 6.68 18.07 -1.94
C VAL A 110 8.09 17.66 -2.33
N SER A 111 8.79 16.88 -1.50
CA SER A 111 10.14 16.39 -1.86
C SER A 111 10.10 15.55 -3.13
N MET A 112 9.12 14.66 -3.23
CA MET A 112 8.92 13.82 -4.41
C MET A 112 8.49 14.63 -5.64
N ALA A 113 7.58 15.59 -5.46
CA ALA A 113 7.17 16.50 -6.53
C ALA A 113 8.37 17.29 -7.08
N LYS A 114 9.26 17.80 -6.21
CA LYS A 114 10.50 18.49 -6.62
C LYS A 114 11.45 17.60 -7.40
N ILE A 115 11.61 16.33 -7.02
CA ILE A 115 12.46 15.39 -7.75
C ILE A 115 11.98 15.23 -9.20
N PHE A 116 10.67 15.07 -9.41
CA PHE A 116 10.12 14.96 -10.77
C PHE A 116 10.14 16.29 -11.53
N ALA A 117 9.89 17.40 -10.84
CA ALA A 117 9.97 18.75 -11.41
C ALA A 117 11.37 19.04 -11.97
N LEU A 118 12.41 18.74 -11.19
CA LEU A 118 13.81 18.85 -11.63
C LEU A 118 14.13 17.89 -12.78
N LYS A 119 13.62 16.65 -12.73
CA LYS A 119 13.87 15.63 -13.76
C LYS A 119 13.23 15.97 -15.10
N HIS A 120 12.04 16.56 -15.11
CA HIS A 120 11.27 16.83 -16.31
C HIS A 120 11.22 18.32 -16.70
N GLY A 121 11.87 19.20 -15.94
CA GLY A 121 12.03 20.62 -16.28
C GLY A 121 10.76 21.46 -16.10
N TYR A 122 9.88 21.10 -15.17
CA TYR A 122 8.70 21.90 -14.82
C TYR A 122 8.82 22.48 -13.41
N THR A 123 7.99 23.47 -13.08
CA THR A 123 7.93 24.09 -11.74
C THR A 123 6.77 23.54 -10.93
N ILE A 124 6.94 23.49 -9.61
CA ILE A 124 5.87 23.12 -8.69
C ILE A 124 5.51 24.30 -7.79
N ASP A 125 4.25 24.39 -7.38
CA ASP A 125 3.79 25.30 -6.34
C ASP A 125 3.50 24.51 -5.06
N GLY A 126 4.30 24.74 -4.01
CA GLY A 126 4.15 24.06 -2.73
C GLY A 126 2.84 24.40 -2.01
N ASN A 127 2.30 25.60 -2.20
CA ASN A 127 1.01 25.98 -1.60
C ASN A 127 -0.13 25.19 -2.25
N GLN A 128 -0.07 25.03 -3.57
CA GLN A 128 -1.05 24.25 -4.31
C GLN A 128 -1.01 22.76 -3.89
N GLU A 129 0.19 22.19 -3.73
CA GLU A 129 0.34 20.81 -3.23
C GLU A 129 -0.19 20.66 -1.79
N LEU A 130 0.01 21.67 -0.93
CA LEU A 130 -0.49 21.65 0.45
C LEU A 130 -2.02 21.67 0.49
N ILE A 131 -2.63 22.56 -0.30
CA ILE A 131 -4.09 22.68 -0.41
C ILE A 131 -4.67 21.39 -0.99
N ALA A 132 -4.08 20.83 -2.04
CA ALA A 132 -4.52 19.59 -2.65
C ALA A 132 -4.47 18.43 -1.64
N LEU A 133 -3.35 18.28 -0.91
CA LEU A 133 -3.20 17.21 0.09
C LEU A 133 -4.18 17.39 1.25
N GLY A 134 -4.41 18.63 1.68
CA GLY A 134 -5.40 18.98 2.70
C GLY A 134 -6.81 18.57 2.28
N ILE A 135 -7.26 18.98 1.09
CA ILE A 135 -8.57 18.62 0.55
C ILE A 135 -8.71 17.10 0.42
N CYS A 136 -7.71 16.40 -0.11
CA CYS A 136 -7.73 14.94 -0.24
C CYS A 136 -7.95 14.25 1.11
N ASN A 137 -7.24 14.67 2.17
CA ASN A 137 -7.37 14.08 3.50
C ASN A 137 -8.67 14.51 4.20
N SER A 138 -9.12 15.76 4.02
CA SER A 138 -10.40 16.22 4.56
C SER A 138 -11.57 15.45 3.95
N VAL A 139 -11.60 15.29 2.63
CA VAL A 139 -12.64 14.49 1.95
C VAL A 139 -12.53 13.01 2.36
N GLY A 140 -11.32 12.46 2.37
CA GLY A 140 -11.07 11.07 2.77
C GLY A 140 -11.52 10.74 4.19
N SER A 141 -11.45 11.71 5.11
CA SER A 141 -11.89 11.53 6.51
C SER A 141 -13.36 11.11 6.62
N PHE A 142 -14.22 11.56 5.71
CA PHE A 142 -15.63 11.15 5.66
C PHE A 142 -15.82 9.70 5.21
N PHE A 143 -14.85 9.10 4.55
CA PHE A 143 -14.90 7.72 4.06
C PHE A 143 -14.13 6.74 4.96
N GLN A 144 -13.85 7.13 6.21
CA GLN A 144 -13.12 6.32 7.19
C GLN A 144 -11.72 5.92 6.69
N SER A 145 -11.07 6.78 5.90
CA SER A 145 -9.73 6.52 5.39
C SER A 145 -8.64 6.91 6.37
N PHE A 146 -7.51 6.20 6.33
CA PHE A 146 -6.27 6.66 6.95
C PHE A 146 -5.71 7.90 6.22
N PRO A 147 -4.86 8.71 6.88
CA PRO A 147 -4.19 9.82 6.22
C PRO A 147 -3.34 9.33 5.04
N VAL A 148 -3.47 10.01 3.90
CA VAL A 148 -2.81 9.66 2.64
C VAL A 148 -1.72 10.67 2.28
N THR A 149 -0.67 10.19 1.61
CA THR A 149 0.41 10.99 1.01
C THR A 149 0.91 10.34 -0.29
N CYS A 150 1.97 10.88 -0.89
CA CYS A 150 2.62 10.36 -2.08
C CYS A 150 3.18 8.95 -1.90
N SER A 151 3.31 8.19 -2.99
CA SER A 151 3.88 6.85 -2.99
C SER A 151 5.05 6.77 -3.96
N MET A 152 6.28 6.83 -3.41
CA MET A 152 7.51 6.83 -4.19
C MET A 152 7.58 5.66 -5.18
N SER A 153 7.34 4.44 -4.70
CA SER A 153 7.39 3.23 -5.52
C SER A 153 6.39 3.29 -6.68
N ARG A 154 5.13 3.69 -6.43
CA ARG A 154 4.08 3.72 -7.47
C ARG A 154 4.36 4.78 -8.53
N SER A 155 4.75 6.00 -8.16
CA SER A 155 5.00 7.03 -9.17
C SER A 155 6.30 6.77 -9.93
N LEU A 156 7.32 6.14 -9.33
CA LEU A 156 8.52 5.73 -10.06
C LEU A 156 8.19 4.66 -11.11
N VAL A 157 7.33 3.69 -10.78
CA VAL A 157 6.84 2.72 -11.76
C VAL A 157 6.09 3.44 -12.88
N GLN A 158 5.12 4.30 -12.54
CA GLN A 158 4.35 5.07 -13.53
C GLN A 158 5.26 5.90 -14.46
N GLU A 159 6.21 6.64 -13.90
CA GLU A 159 7.15 7.46 -14.67
C GLU A 159 8.07 6.60 -15.54
N SER A 160 8.59 5.48 -15.00
CA SER A 160 9.45 4.56 -15.77
C SER A 160 8.71 3.86 -16.91
N THR A 161 7.40 3.68 -16.79
CA THR A 161 6.53 3.17 -17.87
C THR A 161 6.06 4.25 -18.86
N GLY A 162 6.55 5.49 -18.72
CA GLY A 162 6.25 6.59 -19.63
C GLY A 162 4.94 7.34 -19.33
N GLY A 163 4.36 7.18 -18.14
CA GLY A 163 3.17 7.91 -17.72
C GLY A 163 3.44 9.41 -17.57
N LYS A 164 2.68 10.24 -18.31
CA LYS A 164 2.87 11.71 -18.35
C LYS A 164 1.71 12.51 -17.76
N THR A 165 0.59 11.86 -17.47
CA THR A 165 -0.66 12.53 -17.05
C THR A 165 -1.22 11.90 -15.77
N GLN A 166 -2.05 12.66 -15.06
CA GLN A 166 -2.73 12.20 -13.83
C GLN A 166 -3.83 11.17 -14.10
N ILE A 167 -4.18 10.93 -15.37
CA ILE A 167 -5.17 9.93 -15.78
C ILE A 167 -4.75 8.54 -15.31
N ALA A 168 -3.44 8.24 -15.29
CA ALA A 168 -2.93 6.97 -14.76
C ALA A 168 -3.31 6.78 -13.27
N GLY A 169 -3.27 7.85 -12.46
CA GLY A 169 -3.73 7.82 -11.07
C GLY A 169 -5.23 7.59 -10.94
N ALA A 170 -6.03 8.23 -11.80
CA ALA A 170 -7.48 8.04 -11.83
C ALA A 170 -7.88 6.62 -12.25
N LEU A 171 -7.19 6.04 -13.25
CA LEU A 171 -7.40 4.65 -13.64
C LEU A 171 -7.00 3.70 -12.51
N SER A 172 -5.89 3.98 -11.81
CA SER A 172 -5.46 3.21 -10.65
C SER A 172 -6.50 3.24 -9.52
N SER A 173 -7.10 4.40 -9.22
CA SER A 173 -8.12 4.49 -8.16
C SER A 173 -9.41 3.74 -8.54
N ILE A 174 -9.83 3.79 -9.81
CA ILE A 174 -10.97 3.00 -10.31
C ILE A 174 -10.69 1.50 -10.19
N MET A 175 -9.48 1.06 -10.55
CA MET A 175 -9.10 -0.35 -10.42
C MET A 175 -9.09 -0.81 -8.96
N VAL A 176 -8.54 0.00 -8.05
CA VAL A 176 -8.58 -0.30 -6.59
C VAL A 176 -10.01 -0.39 -6.08
N LEU A 177 -10.87 0.54 -6.51
CA LEU A 177 -12.30 0.51 -6.15
C LEU A 177 -12.97 -0.78 -6.63
N LEU A 178 -12.73 -1.19 -7.88
CA LEU A 178 -13.25 -2.46 -8.41
C LEU A 178 -12.75 -3.67 -7.63
N VAL A 179 -11.46 -3.69 -7.28
CA VAL A 179 -10.88 -4.78 -6.49
C VAL A 179 -11.56 -4.87 -5.13
N ILE A 180 -11.74 -3.74 -4.43
CA ILE A 180 -12.40 -3.70 -3.12
C ILE A 180 -13.84 -4.19 -3.20
N VAL A 181 -14.61 -3.73 -4.19
CA VAL A 181 -16.05 -4.02 -4.28
C VAL A 181 -16.34 -5.43 -4.82
N ALA A 182 -15.57 -5.91 -5.79
CA ALA A 182 -15.88 -7.15 -6.50
C ALA A 182 -14.97 -8.34 -6.14
N ILE A 183 -13.70 -8.09 -5.81
CA ILE A 183 -12.66 -9.12 -5.70
C ILE A 183 -12.17 -9.30 -4.25
N GLY A 184 -12.52 -8.39 -3.34
CA GLY A 184 -12.04 -8.37 -1.95
C GLY A 184 -12.07 -9.72 -1.23
N TYR A 185 -13.16 -10.47 -1.39
CA TYR A 185 -13.35 -11.78 -0.74
C TYR A 185 -12.30 -12.84 -1.15
N LEU A 186 -11.64 -12.69 -2.31
CA LEU A 186 -10.58 -13.62 -2.71
C LEU A 186 -9.34 -13.49 -1.84
N PHE A 187 -9.15 -12.38 -1.12
CA PHE A 187 -7.99 -12.15 -0.27
C PHE A 187 -8.19 -12.62 1.18
N GLU A 188 -9.37 -13.12 1.57
CA GLU A 188 -9.63 -13.61 2.93
C GLU A 188 -8.64 -14.69 3.42
N PRO A 189 -8.25 -15.70 2.61
CA PRO A 189 -7.30 -16.71 3.04
C PRO A 189 -5.83 -16.28 2.91
N LEU A 190 -5.53 -15.04 2.51
CA LEU A 190 -4.16 -14.56 2.37
C LEU A 190 -3.45 -14.57 3.74
N PRO A 191 -2.27 -15.20 3.87
CA PRO A 191 -1.46 -15.13 5.09
C PRO A 191 -0.97 -13.70 5.38
N GLN A 192 -0.95 -13.31 6.66
CA GLN A 192 -0.46 -12.00 7.12
C GLN A 192 1.07 -11.90 7.16
#